data_AF-A0A0D6M4C2-F1
#
_entry.id   AF-A0A0D6M4C2-F1
#
_cell.length_a   1.000
_cell.length_b   1.000
_cell.length_c   1.000
_cell.angle_alpha   90.00
_cell.angle_beta   90.00
_cell.angle_gamma   90.00
#
_symmetry.space_group_name_H-M   'P 1'
#
loop_
_entity.id
_entity.type
_entity.pdbx_description
1 polymer ?
#
loop_
_entity_poly.entity_id
_entity_poly.type
_entity_poly.pdbx_seq_one_letter_code
_entity_poly.pdbx_strand_id
1 'polypeptide(L)'
;MYITFSHILASRRLLPKNAFKTRVIDGDLRAYVMDTSDVLGARLVQKFKGVNHAVEHRYLRELMLVVSATEEDEKDAIEMYTWRLRYDVDGNPEAELRQYVQRFFHLEAY
;
A
#
# COMPACT_ATOMS: atom_id res chain seq x y z
N MET A 1 -2.54 4.61 -6.69
CA MET A 1 -1.88 4.31 -5.40
C MET A 1 -2.86 3.84 -4.31
N TYR A 2 -3.90 4.59 -3.94
CA TYR A 2 -4.83 4.19 -2.87
C TYR A 2 -5.47 2.81 -3.06
N ILE A 3 -5.97 2.54 -4.27
CA ILE A 3 -6.63 1.27 -4.60
C ILE A 3 -5.63 0.11 -4.50
N THR A 4 -4.46 0.24 -5.12
CA THR A 4 -3.41 -0.79 -5.07
C THR A 4 -2.93 -1.04 -3.63
N PHE A 5 -2.76 0.02 -2.83
CA PHE A 5 -2.38 -0.09 -1.42
C PHE A 5 -3.44 -0.84 -0.61
N SER A 6 -4.71 -0.46 -0.76
CA SER A 6 -5.84 -1.14 -0.09
C SER A 6 -5.94 -2.61 -0.52
N HIS A 7 -5.76 -2.87 -1.82
CA HIS A 7 -5.82 -4.22 -2.37
C HIS A 7 -4.70 -5.11 -1.81
N ILE A 8 -3.47 -4.60 -1.72
CA ILE A 8 -2.34 -5.33 -1.13
C ILE A 8 -2.62 -5.67 0.34
N LEU A 9 -3.04 -4.69 1.14
CA LEU A 9 -3.34 -4.92 2.55
C LEU A 9 -4.39 -6.02 2.76
N ALA A 10 -5.47 -5.99 1.97
CA ALA A 10 -6.52 -7.00 2.03
C ALA A 10 -6.03 -8.38 1.56
N SER A 11 -5.37 -8.44 0.41
CA SER A 11 -4.91 -9.70 -0.21
C SER A 11 -3.80 -10.38 0.61
N ARG A 12 -2.95 -9.60 1.27
CA ARG A 12 -1.91 -10.10 2.19
C ARG A 12 -2.44 -10.35 3.62
N ARG A 13 -3.74 -10.09 3.86
CA ARG A 13 -4.40 -10.26 5.17
C ARG A 13 -3.72 -9.47 6.30
N LEU A 14 -3.19 -8.29 5.97
CA LEU A 14 -2.46 -7.43 6.91
C LEU A 14 -3.40 -6.66 7.83
N LEU A 15 -4.68 -6.57 7.50
CA LEU A 15 -5.72 -5.97 8.34
C LEU A 15 -6.99 -6.84 8.35
N PRO A 16 -7.87 -6.66 9.36
CA PRO A 16 -9.15 -7.35 9.42
C PRO A 16 -10.02 -7.14 8.18
N LYS A 17 -10.76 -8.17 7.76
CA LYS A 17 -11.57 -8.14 6.52
C LYS A 17 -12.64 -7.04 6.53
N ASN A 18 -13.21 -6.71 7.69
CA ASN A 18 -14.20 -5.65 7.85
C ASN A 18 -13.65 -4.24 7.57
N ALA A 19 -12.33 -4.06 7.57
CA ALA A 19 -11.71 -2.79 7.17
C ALA A 19 -11.80 -2.54 5.65
N PHE A 20 -12.30 -3.52 4.86
CA PHE A 20 -12.35 -3.44 3.41
C PHE A 20 -13.75 -3.74 2.85
N LYS A 21 -14.03 -3.14 1.70
CA LYS A 21 -15.13 -3.48 0.82
C LYS A 21 -14.63 -3.68 -0.61
N THR A 22 -15.41 -4.37 -1.43
CA THR A 22 -15.06 -4.56 -2.84
C THR A 22 -15.66 -3.43 -3.68
N ARG A 23 -14.91 -2.96 -4.68
CA ARG A 23 -15.41 -2.14 -5.79
C ARG A 23 -15.05 -2.79 -7.11
N VAL A 24 -15.87 -2.53 -8.13
CA VAL A 24 -15.59 -2.89 -9.52
C VAL A 24 -14.95 -1.66 -10.18
N ILE A 25 -13.83 -1.90 -10.88
CA ILE A 25 -13.04 -0.90 -11.60
C ILE A 25 -12.96 -1.38 -13.05
N ASP A 26 -13.04 -0.46 -14.00
CA ASP A 26 -12.85 -0.72 -15.43
C ASP A 26 -13.62 -1.93 -15.97
N GLY A 27 -14.88 -2.06 -15.57
CA GLY A 27 -15.82 -3.08 -16.07
C GLY A 27 -15.93 -4.30 -15.17
N ASP A 28 -14.84 -5.04 -14.97
CA ASP A 28 -14.85 -6.35 -14.30
C ASP A 28 -13.76 -6.54 -13.23
N LEU A 29 -12.80 -5.62 -13.12
CA LEU A 29 -11.72 -5.73 -12.14
C LEU A 29 -12.25 -5.45 -10.73
N ARG A 30 -12.38 -6.51 -9.93
CA ARG A 30 -12.75 -6.40 -8.51
C ARG A 30 -11.53 -6.07 -7.67
N ALA A 31 -11.57 -4.93 -6.99
CA ALA A 31 -10.52 -4.51 -6.07
C ALA A 31 -11.06 -4.26 -4.66
N TYR A 32 -10.26 -4.59 -3.65
CA TYR A 32 -10.51 -4.14 -2.28
C TYR A 32 -10.15 -2.66 -2.12
N VAL A 33 -11.04 -1.94 -1.47
CA VAL A 33 -10.84 -0.56 -1.02
C VAL A 33 -11.21 -0.48 0.46
N MET A 34 -10.66 0.48 1.20
CA MET A 34 -11.02 0.66 2.61
C MET A 34 -12.52 0.91 2.77
N ASP A 35 -13.12 0.32 3.80
CA ASP A 35 -14.47 0.66 4.20
C ASP A 35 -14.48 1.78 5.24
N THR A 36 -15.10 2.90 4.90
CA THR A 36 -15.25 4.06 5.79
C THR A 36 -16.32 3.87 6.86
N SER A 37 -17.14 2.81 6.78
CA SER A 37 -18.05 2.42 7.87
C SER A 37 -17.30 1.80 9.05
N ASP A 38 -16.13 1.22 8.79
CA ASP A 38 -15.23 0.66 9.80
C ASP A 38 -14.25 1.72 10.33
N VAL A 39 -13.98 1.70 11.63
CA VAL A 39 -13.13 2.71 12.29
C VAL A 39 -11.69 2.68 11.74
N LEU A 40 -11.13 1.49 11.50
CA LEU A 40 -9.78 1.34 10.99
C LEU A 40 -9.70 1.74 9.52
N GLY A 41 -10.68 1.33 8.71
CA GLY A 41 -10.79 1.72 7.31
C GLY A 41 -10.96 3.25 7.16
N ALA A 42 -11.84 3.87 7.95
CA ALA A 42 -12.00 5.32 7.99
C ALA A 42 -10.70 6.05 8.34
N ARG A 43 -9.97 5.56 9.35
CA ARG A 43 -8.68 6.14 9.78
C ARG A 43 -7.62 6.07 8.66
N LEU A 44 -7.54 4.95 7.93
CA LEU A 44 -6.60 4.80 6.82
C LEU A 44 -6.95 5.69 5.62
N VAL A 45 -8.25 5.87 5.33
CA VAL A 45 -8.70 6.83 4.31
C VAL A 45 -8.26 8.25 4.66
N GLN A 46 -8.33 8.66 5.94
CA GLN A 46 -7.84 9.99 6.35
C GLN A 46 -6.33 10.14 6.15
N LYS A 47 -5.53 9.11 6.46
CA LYS A 47 -4.08 9.14 6.17
C LYS A 47 -3.80 9.31 4.68
N PHE A 48 -4.59 8.68 3.81
CA PHE A 48 -4.48 8.83 2.36
C PHE A 48 -4.85 10.22 1.85
N LYS A 49 -5.64 11.02 2.58
CA LYS A 49 -5.83 12.44 2.22
C LYS A 49 -4.53 13.22 2.34
N GLY A 50 -3.72 12.95 3.37
CA GLY A 50 -2.39 13.54 3.51
C GLY A 50 -1.45 13.12 2.37
N VAL A 51 -1.53 11.85 1.94
CA VAL A 51 -0.80 11.36 0.77
C VAL A 51 -1.26 12.08 -0.51
N ASN A 52 -2.56 12.25 -0.74
CA ASN A 52 -3.04 12.97 -1.92
C ASN A 52 -2.60 14.42 -1.93
N HIS A 53 -2.71 15.12 -0.79
CA HIS A 53 -2.21 16.47 -0.63
C HIS A 53 -0.70 16.56 -0.97
N ALA A 54 0.07 15.55 -0.57
CA ALA A 54 1.48 15.42 -0.89
C ALA A 54 1.80 15.24 -2.36
N VAL A 55 0.95 14.48 -3.05
CA VAL A 55 1.04 14.29 -4.49
C VAL A 55 0.74 15.60 -5.22
N GLU A 56 -0.35 16.28 -4.86
CA GLU A 56 -0.80 17.54 -5.47
C GLU A 56 0.25 18.65 -5.32
N HIS A 57 0.94 18.70 -4.18
CA HIS A 57 1.97 19.69 -3.88
C HIS A 57 3.38 19.25 -4.31
N ARG A 58 3.48 18.13 -5.02
CA ARG A 58 4.72 17.64 -5.65
C ARG A 58 5.87 17.32 -4.69
N TYR A 59 5.58 17.07 -3.42
CA TYR A 59 6.61 16.75 -2.43
C TYR A 59 6.69 15.25 -2.10
N LEU A 60 5.72 14.44 -2.52
CA LEU A 60 5.78 12.99 -2.29
C LEU A 60 6.73 12.34 -3.31
N ARG A 61 7.92 11.95 -2.86
CA ARG A 61 8.88 11.23 -3.71
C ARG A 61 8.63 9.72 -3.71
N GLU A 62 8.41 9.15 -2.54
CA GLU A 62 8.20 7.71 -2.37
C GLU A 62 7.16 7.48 -1.26
N LEU A 63 6.27 6.51 -1.51
CA LEU A 63 5.36 5.95 -0.51
C LEU A 63 5.68 4.46 -0.37
N MET A 64 5.88 3.99 0.86
CA MET A 64 6.21 2.60 1.14
C MET A 64 5.16 1.97 2.06
N LEU A 65 4.74 0.74 1.73
CA LEU A 65 4.14 -0.20 2.66
C LEU A 65 5.24 -1.19 3.07
N VAL A 66 5.64 -1.12 4.33
CA VAL A 66 6.66 -1.99 4.91
C VAL A 66 5.96 -3.00 5.81
N VAL A 67 6.30 -4.27 5.65
CA VAL A 67 5.82 -5.38 6.47
C VAL A 67 7.02 -6.00 7.16
N SER A 68 7.00 -5.98 8.48
CA SER A 68 7.99 -6.63 9.35
C SER A 68 7.35 -7.84 10.04
N ALA A 69 8.18 -8.79 10.48
CA ALA A 69 7.70 -9.98 11.22
C ALA A 69 7.19 -9.61 12.63
N THR A 70 7.84 -8.62 13.25
CA THR A 70 7.55 -8.12 14.59
C THR A 70 7.49 -6.58 14.55
N GLU A 71 6.87 -5.98 15.57
CA GLU A 71 6.80 -4.51 15.71
C GLU A 71 8.18 -3.90 16.04
N GLU A 72 9.06 -4.68 16.67
CA GLU A 72 10.37 -4.22 17.17
C GLU A 72 11.46 -4.19 16.09
N ASP A 73 11.29 -4.93 14.99
CA ASP A 73 12.24 -5.01 13.88
C ASP A 73 11.89 -4.04 12.74
N GLU A 74 11.93 -2.74 13.03
CA GLU A 74 11.73 -1.68 12.01
C GLU A 74 12.78 -1.72 10.88
N LYS A 75 13.90 -2.43 11.08
CA LYS A 75 15.00 -2.56 10.11
C LYS A 75 14.98 -3.87 9.30
N ASP A 76 14.17 -4.85 9.69
CA ASP A 76 14.11 -6.16 9.02
C ASP A 76 12.74 -6.35 8.32
N ALA A 77 12.58 -5.64 7.21
CA ALA A 77 11.38 -5.71 6.40
C ALA A 77 11.34 -7.02 5.60
N ILE A 78 10.43 -7.93 5.95
CA ILE A 78 10.24 -9.19 5.23
C ILE A 78 9.58 -8.97 3.86
N GLU A 79 8.84 -7.88 3.70
CA GLU A 79 8.19 -7.50 2.46
C GLU A 79 7.99 -5.97 2.38
N MET A 80 8.25 -5.40 1.20
CA MET A 80 8.08 -3.97 0.95
C MET A 80 7.41 -3.74 -0.41
N TYR A 81 6.44 -2.83 -0.42
CA TYR A 81 5.83 -2.30 -1.63
C TYR A 81 6.11 -0.80 -1.71
N THR A 82 6.81 -0.36 -2.76
CA THR A 82 7.26 1.01 -2.93
C THR A 82 6.62 1.62 -4.16
N TRP A 83 5.83 2.68 -3.97
CA TRP A 83 5.41 3.57 -5.04
C TRP A 83 6.44 4.70 -5.13
N ARG A 84 7.19 4.73 -6.23
CA ARG A 84 8.12 5.82 -6.53
C ARG A 84 7.45 6.79 -7.49
N LEU A 85 7.36 8.05 -7.07
CA LEU A 85 6.75 9.11 -7.86
C LEU A 85 7.80 9.91 -8.61
N ARG A 86 7.45 10.30 -9.82
CA ARG A 86 8.10 11.33 -10.62
C ARG A 86 7.05 12.32 -11.05
N TYR A 87 7.44 13.57 -11.19
CA TYR A 87 6.58 14.63 -11.68
C TYR A 87 7.12 15.08 -13.01
N ASP A 88 6.27 15.11 -14.03
CA ASP A 88 6.65 15.61 -15.35
C ASP A 88 6.80 17.14 -15.36
N VAL A 89 7.05 17.73 -16.53
CA VAL A 89 7.24 19.18 -16.69
C VAL A 89 6.00 20.00 -16.31
N ASP A 90 4.80 19.43 -16.46
CA ASP A 90 3.54 20.04 -16.07
C ASP A 90 3.21 19.80 -14.58
N GLY A 91 3.94 18.87 -13.97
CA GLY A 91 3.80 18.42 -12.60
C GLY A 91 2.75 17.33 -12.41
N ASN A 92 2.38 16.62 -13.47
CA ASN A 92 1.55 15.43 -13.36
C ASN A 92 2.36 14.30 -12.70
N PRO A 93 1.76 13.56 -11.76
CA PRO A 93 2.45 12.47 -11.10
C PRO A 93 2.44 11.20 -11.95
N GLU A 94 3.63 10.65 -12.19
CA GLU A 94 3.83 9.28 -12.64
C GLU A 94 4.28 8.42 -11.47
N ALA A 95 3.68 7.24 -11.29
CA ALA A 95 4.02 6.34 -10.19
C ALA A 95 4.44 4.95 -10.70
N GLU A 96 5.63 4.51 -10.30
CA GLU A 96 6.14 3.15 -10.51
C GLU A 96 5.97 2.34 -9.22
N LEU A 97 5.35 1.17 -9.28
CA LEU A 97 5.26 0.24 -8.14
C LEU A 97 6.37 -0.81 -8.22
N ARG A 98 7.14 -0.95 -7.13
CA ARG A 98 8.14 -2.01 -6.94
C ARG A 98 7.77 -2.86 -5.74
N GLN A 99 8.00 -4.16 -5.83
CA GLN A 99 7.85 -5.10 -4.73
C GLN A 99 9.21 -5.72 -4.40
N TYR A 100 9.56 -5.74 -3.12
CA TYR A 100 10.72 -6.42 -2.59
C TYR A 100 10.25 -7.45 -1.56
N VAL A 101 10.73 -8.68 -1.65
CA VAL A 101 10.40 -9.76 -0.71
C VAL A 101 11.69 -10.44 -0.29
N GLN A 102 11.92 -10.53 1.01
CA GLN A 102 13.06 -11.28 1.54
C GLN A 102 12.75 -12.77 1.39
N ARG A 103 13.54 -13.48 0.57
CA ARG A 103 13.41 -14.93 0.44
C ARG A 103 14.06 -15.58 1.65
N PHE A 104 13.24 -16.06 2.58
CA PHE A 104 13.69 -17.01 3.59
C PHE A 104 13.93 -18.36 2.90
N PHE A 105 15.13 -18.59 2.40
CA PHE A 105 15.60 -19.94 2.14
C PHE A 105 15.95 -20.55 3.50
N HIS A 106 14.97 -21.20 4.14
CA HIS A 106 15.29 -22.17 5.17
C HIS A 106 15.84 -23.40 4.44
N LEU A 107 17.16 -23.55 4.46
CA LEU A 107 17.82 -24.82 4.16
C LEU A 107 17.38 -25.80 5.25
N GLU A 108 16.29 -26.53 5.02
CA GLU A 108 16.14 -27.85 5.60
C GLU A 108 17.09 -28.78 4.83
N ALA A 109 18.36 -28.77 5.24
CA ALA A 109 19.28 -29.84 4.96
C ALA A 109 19.14 -30.87 6.08
N TYR A 110 18.53 -32.00 5.71
CA TYR A 110 18.47 -33.25 6.46
C TYR A 110 19.86 -33.74 6.89
#